data_AF-A0A371HVH8-F1
#
_entry.id   AF-A0A371HVH8-F1
#
_cell.length_a   1.000
_cell.length_b   1.000
_cell.length_c   1.000
_cell.angle_alpha   90.00
_cell.angle_beta   90.00
_cell.angle_gamma   90.00
#
_symmetry.space_group_name_H-M   'P 1'
#
loop_
_entity.id
_entity.type
_entity.pdbx_description
1 polymer ?
#
loop_
_entity_poly.entity_id
_entity_poly.type
_entity_poly.pdbx_seq_one_letter_code
_entity_poly.pdbx_strand_id
1 'polypeptide(L)'
;MKSNCCQHVKRGMKCQIYADNIHVVPSTLHNLTSPWPFSMWGLDIIGPIEPKASNGHRFILVAIDYFRKWVEATSYPNVMKSVITSIICRYGLPTHIILNNGTNLNNKMMTELCEQFKIKHHNSTPHRPKMNGVVEAANKNIKNIVQKMVVMCKDWHDMLPYALHWYRTLMRTSTRATPYSLVYGIEAVLPVEVEIPSLRVLDEVELEDAE
;
A
#
# COMPACT_ATOMS: atom_id res chain seq x y z
N MET A 1 -21.66 -44.53 -22.22
CA MET A 1 -22.23 -43.17 -22.38
C MET A 1 -21.34 -42.07 -21.79
N LYS A 2 -20.94 -42.13 -20.50
CA LYS A 2 -20.07 -41.11 -19.86
C LYS A 2 -18.73 -40.84 -20.57
N SER A 3 -18.06 -41.87 -21.09
CA SER A 3 -16.76 -41.72 -21.80
C SER A 3 -16.85 -40.84 -23.06
N ASN A 4 -17.93 -40.98 -23.83
CA ASN A 4 -18.15 -40.20 -25.06
C ASN A 4 -18.42 -38.72 -24.77
N CYS A 5 -19.19 -38.43 -23.70
CA CYS A 5 -19.41 -37.06 -23.24
C CYS A 5 -18.11 -36.40 -22.76
N CYS A 6 -17.25 -37.11 -22.02
CA CYS A 6 -15.96 -36.58 -21.59
C CYS A 6 -15.02 -36.28 -22.77
N GLN A 7 -14.99 -37.12 -23.80
CA GLN A 7 -14.20 -36.87 -25.01
C GLN A 7 -14.71 -35.67 -25.80
N HIS A 8 -16.03 -35.50 -25.89
CA HIS A 8 -16.64 -34.34 -26.54
C HIS A 8 -16.30 -33.02 -25.83
N VAL A 9 -16.38 -32.99 -24.50
CA VAL A 9 -16.00 -31.82 -23.69
C VAL A 9 -14.50 -31.49 -23.81
N LYS A 10 -13.64 -32.51 -23.90
CA LYS A 10 -12.19 -32.33 -24.11
C LYS A 10 -11.82 -31.79 -25.50
N ARG A 11 -12.60 -32.12 -26.54
CA ARG A 11 -12.37 -31.68 -27.92
C ARG A 11 -13.08 -30.36 -28.26
N GLY A 12 -14.15 -30.02 -27.53
CA GLY A 12 -14.93 -28.81 -27.74
C GLY A 12 -14.16 -27.56 -27.32
N MET A 13 -13.70 -26.78 -28.28
CA MET A 13 -12.93 -25.54 -28.05
C MET A 13 -13.68 -24.56 -27.13
N LYS A 14 -15.00 -24.41 -27.31
CA LYS A 14 -15.85 -23.57 -26.43
C LYS A 14 -15.86 -24.09 -25.00
N CYS A 15 -15.97 -25.40 -24.81
CA CYS A 15 -15.95 -26.01 -23.48
C CYS A 15 -14.58 -25.88 -22.80
N GLN A 16 -13.48 -25.87 -23.55
CA GLN A 16 -12.14 -25.66 -23.00
C GLN A 16 -11.83 -24.19 -22.69
N ILE A 17 -12.34 -23.26 -23.49
CA ILE A 17 -12.11 -21.81 -23.30
C ILE A 17 -12.90 -21.24 -22.11
N TYR A 18 -14.13 -21.71 -21.91
CA TYR A 18 -15.04 -21.16 -20.90
C TYR A 18 -15.18 -22.04 -19.63
N ALA A 19 -14.46 -23.17 -19.55
CA ALA A 19 -14.46 -23.99 -18.34
C ALA A 19 -13.53 -23.40 -17.27
N ASP A 20 -14.02 -23.33 -16.04
CA ASP A 20 -13.19 -22.98 -14.89
C ASP A 20 -12.17 -24.11 -14.66
N ASN A 21 -10.88 -23.78 -14.77
CA ASN A 21 -9.79 -24.73 -14.51
C ASN A 21 -9.56 -24.87 -13.00
N ILE A 22 -10.46 -25.58 -12.33
CA ILE A 22 -10.44 -25.79 -10.86
C ILE A 22 -9.26 -26.68 -10.41
N HIS A 23 -8.65 -27.44 -11.33
CA HIS A 23 -7.56 -28.39 -11.05
C HIS A 23 -6.16 -27.90 -11.49
N VAL A 24 -5.95 -26.58 -11.66
CA VAL A 24 -4.60 -26.06 -11.88
C VAL A 24 -3.78 -26.31 -10.63
N VAL A 25 -2.62 -26.97 -10.80
CA VAL A 25 -1.65 -27.17 -9.72
C VAL A 25 -1.31 -25.80 -9.12
N PRO A 26 -1.38 -25.62 -7.78
CA PRO A 26 -0.94 -24.38 -7.16
C PRO A 26 0.47 -24.05 -7.63
N SER A 27 0.63 -22.94 -8.35
CA SER A 27 1.94 -22.50 -8.79
C SER A 27 2.80 -22.18 -7.57
N THR A 28 4.08 -22.55 -7.61
CA THR A 28 5.02 -22.36 -6.52
C THR A 28 5.01 -20.89 -6.10
N LEU A 29 4.60 -20.65 -4.85
CA LEU A 29 4.35 -19.33 -4.31
C LEU A 29 5.67 -18.66 -3.93
N HIS A 30 6.28 -17.91 -4.84
CA HIS A 30 7.37 -17.00 -4.46
C HIS A 30 6.78 -15.80 -3.70
N ASN A 31 6.65 -15.92 -2.38
CA ASN A 31 6.37 -14.76 -1.53
C ASN A 31 7.60 -13.85 -1.59
N LEU A 32 7.47 -12.67 -2.21
CA LEU A 32 8.44 -11.59 -2.08
C LEU A 32 8.45 -11.15 -0.62
N THR A 33 9.42 -11.66 0.12
CA THR A 33 9.63 -11.32 1.52
C THR A 33 10.71 -10.27 1.57
N SER A 34 10.39 -9.09 2.10
CA SER A 34 11.39 -8.06 2.35
C SER A 34 12.37 -8.60 3.39
N PRO A 35 13.69 -8.63 3.13
CA PRO A 35 14.64 -9.17 4.10
C PRO A 35 14.82 -8.26 5.34
N TRP A 36 14.64 -6.95 5.20
CA TRP A 36 14.70 -5.98 6.30
C TRP A 36 13.75 -4.79 6.06
N PRO A 37 13.49 -3.94 7.07
CA PRO A 37 12.66 -2.74 6.94
C PRO A 37 13.09 -1.85 5.77
N PHE A 38 12.12 -1.32 5.02
CA PHE A 38 12.31 -0.34 3.94
C PHE A 38 13.14 -0.82 2.74
N SER A 39 13.53 -2.10 2.71
CA SER A 39 14.29 -2.66 1.59
C SER A 39 13.46 -2.83 0.32
N MET A 40 12.14 -2.97 0.46
CA MET A 40 11.23 -3.24 -0.65
C MET A 40 9.92 -2.49 -0.50
N TRP A 41 9.60 -1.70 -1.51
CA TRP A 41 8.39 -0.87 -1.55
C TRP A 41 7.49 -1.25 -2.72
N GLY A 42 6.19 -1.25 -2.49
CA GLY A 42 5.19 -1.34 -3.56
C GLY A 42 4.50 0.00 -3.72
N LEU A 43 4.42 0.46 -4.96
CA LEU A 43 3.87 1.75 -5.34
C LEU A 43 2.69 1.54 -6.29
N ASP A 44 1.61 2.28 -6.05
CA ASP A 44 0.40 2.24 -6.88
C ASP A 44 -0.34 3.59 -6.84
N ILE A 45 -1.14 3.86 -7.88
CA ILE A 45 -1.99 5.07 -7.95
C ILE A 45 -3.43 4.69 -7.69
N ILE A 46 -4.07 5.41 -6.77
CA ILE A 46 -5.52 5.47 -6.65
C ILE A 46 -6.02 6.66 -7.48
N GLY A 47 -6.87 6.38 -8.48
CA GLY A 47 -7.62 7.39 -9.21
C GLY A 47 -7.88 7.02 -10.67
N PRO A 48 -8.46 7.94 -11.46
CA PRO A 48 -8.89 9.28 -11.04
C PRO A 48 -10.06 9.24 -10.06
N ILE A 49 -10.03 10.11 -9.05
CA ILE A 49 -11.11 10.35 -8.10
C ILE A 49 -11.96 11.50 -8.63
N GLU A 50 -13.26 11.27 -8.80
CA GLU A 50 -14.22 12.28 -9.25
C GLU A 50 -15.35 12.44 -8.21
N PRO A 51 -15.78 13.67 -7.90
CA PRO A 51 -15.23 14.94 -8.38
C PRO A 51 -13.81 15.20 -7.84
N LYS A 52 -13.03 16.00 -8.58
CA LYS A 52 -11.73 16.50 -8.09
C LYS A 52 -11.87 17.12 -6.69
N ALA A 53 -10.82 16.96 -5.89
CA ALA A 53 -10.69 17.67 -4.62
C ALA A 53 -10.78 19.19 -4.82
N SER A 54 -11.08 19.92 -3.74
CA SER A 54 -11.12 21.39 -3.75
C SER A 54 -9.80 22.02 -4.19
N ASN A 55 -8.66 21.38 -3.92
CA ASN A 55 -7.33 21.81 -4.40
C ASN A 55 -7.00 21.35 -5.85
N GLY A 56 -7.96 20.75 -6.56
CA GLY A 56 -7.79 20.26 -7.93
C GLY A 56 -7.09 18.90 -8.05
N HIS A 57 -6.71 18.27 -6.93
CA HIS A 57 -6.11 16.93 -6.94
C HIS A 57 -7.16 15.88 -7.32
N ARG A 58 -6.71 14.80 -7.99
CA ARG A 58 -7.58 13.69 -8.42
C ARG A 58 -6.91 12.31 -8.36
N PHE A 59 -5.65 12.26 -7.95
CA PHE A 59 -4.90 11.02 -7.78
C PHE A 59 -4.30 10.97 -6.39
N ILE A 60 -4.13 9.77 -5.84
CA ILE A 60 -3.33 9.51 -4.64
C ILE A 60 -2.28 8.47 -5.02
N LEU A 61 -1.00 8.83 -4.89
CA LEU A 61 0.10 7.87 -4.98
C LEU A 61 0.30 7.24 -3.60
N VAL A 62 0.28 5.92 -3.55
CA VAL A 62 0.47 5.14 -2.32
C VAL A 62 1.76 4.34 -2.46
N ALA A 63 2.60 4.39 -1.42
CA ALA A 63 3.80 3.58 -1.29
C ALA A 63 3.71 2.79 0.03
N ILE A 64 3.90 1.48 -0.03
CA ILE A 64 3.91 0.60 1.15
C ILE A 64 5.23 -0.14 1.29
N ASP A 65 5.82 -0.10 2.48
CA ASP A 65 6.93 -0.95 2.86
C ASP A 65 6.45 -2.39 3.12
N TYR A 66 7.10 -3.36 2.49
CA TYR A 66 6.65 -4.76 2.55
C TYR A 66 6.96 -5.41 3.89
N PHE A 67 7.95 -4.90 4.64
CA PHE A 67 8.33 -5.45 5.93
C PHE A 67 7.42 -4.94 7.05
N ARG A 68 7.47 -3.64 7.35
CA ARG A 68 6.79 -2.96 8.45
C ARG A 68 5.31 -2.65 8.15
N LYS A 69 4.88 -2.84 6.90
CA LYS A 69 3.55 -2.44 6.41
C LYS A 69 3.30 -0.93 6.58
N TRP A 70 4.38 -0.15 6.59
CA TRP A 70 4.32 1.29 6.68
C TRP A 70 3.86 1.88 5.36
N VAL A 71 2.89 2.79 5.41
CA VAL A 71 2.30 3.41 4.22
C VAL A 71 2.62 4.89 4.19
N GLU A 72 3.08 5.36 3.05
CA GLU A 72 3.13 6.77 2.66
C GLU A 72 2.12 7.01 1.54
N ALA A 73 1.41 8.13 1.58
CA ALA A 73 0.55 8.53 0.49
C ALA A 73 0.56 10.04 0.27
N THR A 74 0.42 10.46 -0.99
CA THR A 74 0.39 11.88 -1.36
C THR A 74 -0.58 12.09 -2.51
N SER A 75 -1.37 13.16 -2.45
CA SER A 75 -2.35 13.50 -3.48
C SER A 75 -1.74 14.40 -4.56
N TYR A 76 -2.20 14.26 -5.81
CA TYR A 76 -1.69 15.02 -6.95
C TYR A 76 -2.79 15.42 -7.95
N PRO A 77 -2.61 16.55 -8.69
CA PRO A 77 -3.51 16.96 -9.77
C PRO A 77 -3.28 16.14 -11.04
N ASN A 78 -2.03 15.79 -11.34
CA ASN A 78 -1.60 14.95 -12.45
C ASN A 78 -0.46 14.03 -11.99
N VAL A 79 -0.23 12.93 -12.72
CA VAL A 79 0.81 11.95 -12.39
C VAL A 79 2.18 12.62 -12.36
N MET A 80 2.89 12.59 -11.22
CA MET A 80 4.15 13.32 -11.07
C MET A 80 5.15 12.75 -10.05
N LYS A 81 6.42 13.14 -10.30
CA LYS A 81 7.68 13.08 -9.54
C LYS A 81 7.57 13.10 -8.01
N SER A 82 8.47 12.51 -7.23
CA SER A 82 9.21 11.25 -7.30
C SER A 82 9.20 10.74 -5.86
N VAL A 83 8.12 10.06 -5.46
CA VAL A 83 7.96 9.51 -4.09
C VAL A 83 9.19 8.70 -3.66
N ILE A 84 9.91 8.13 -4.63
CA ILE A 84 11.22 7.50 -4.40
C ILE A 84 12.20 8.44 -3.67
N THR A 85 12.33 9.70 -4.05
CA THR A 85 13.25 10.63 -3.37
C THR A 85 12.83 10.85 -1.92
N SER A 86 11.53 11.01 -1.65
CA SER A 86 11.02 11.10 -0.28
C SER A 86 11.31 9.83 0.52
N ILE A 87 11.14 8.66 -0.10
CA ILE A 87 11.46 7.36 0.51
C ILE A 87 12.96 7.29 0.84
N ILE A 88 13.84 7.62 -0.12
CA ILE A 88 15.30 7.60 0.06
C ILE A 88 15.71 8.52 1.21
N CYS A 89 15.22 9.76 1.21
CA CYS A 89 15.61 10.76 2.20
C CYS A 89 15.09 10.44 3.62
N ARG A 90 13.95 9.74 3.76
CA ARG A 90 13.36 9.42 5.06
C ARG A 90 13.75 8.05 5.61
N TYR A 91 13.78 7.04 4.75
CA TYR A 91 13.89 5.63 5.15
C TYR A 91 15.17 4.96 4.63
N GLY A 92 15.96 5.68 3.83
CA GLY A 92 17.15 5.14 3.18
C GLY A 92 16.85 4.50 1.84
N LEU A 93 17.93 4.02 1.20
CA LEU A 93 17.89 3.51 -0.16
C LEU A 93 17.20 2.13 -0.22
N PRO A 94 16.04 1.99 -0.90
CA PRO A 94 15.43 0.69 -1.08
C PRO A 94 16.21 -0.16 -2.07
N THR A 95 16.19 -1.47 -1.87
CA THR A 95 16.78 -2.43 -2.81
C THR A 95 15.85 -2.71 -3.99
N HIS A 96 14.53 -2.72 -3.74
CA HIS A 96 13.52 -3.06 -4.73
C HIS A 96 12.34 -2.07 -4.68
N ILE A 97 11.86 -1.67 -5.85
CA ILE A 97 10.60 -0.94 -6.01
C ILE A 97 9.72 -1.72 -6.97
N ILE A 98 8.50 -2.02 -6.54
CA ILE A 98 7.50 -2.74 -7.30
C ILE A 98 6.44 -1.73 -7.76
N LEU A 99 6.28 -1.58 -9.08
CA LEU A 99 5.22 -0.76 -9.68
C LEU A 99 4.14 -1.63 -10.29
N ASN A 100 2.89 -1.18 -10.15
CA ASN A 100 1.78 -1.78 -10.86
C ASN A 100 1.74 -1.33 -12.33
N ASN A 101 1.85 -2.28 -13.26
CA ASN A 101 1.89 -2.04 -14.72
C ASN A 101 0.67 -1.28 -15.28
N GLY A 102 -0.44 -1.25 -14.55
CA GLY A 102 -1.65 -0.52 -14.95
C GLY A 102 -1.57 0.99 -14.76
N THR A 103 -0.51 1.52 -14.17
CA THR A 103 -0.40 2.94 -13.80
C THR A 103 0.66 3.66 -14.63
N ASN A 104 0.37 4.90 -15.04
CA ASN A 104 1.30 5.83 -15.72
C ASN A 104 2.52 6.22 -14.85
N LEU A 105 2.83 5.48 -13.78
CA LEU A 105 4.00 5.65 -12.93
C LEU A 105 5.29 5.20 -13.59
N ASN A 106 5.21 4.28 -14.57
CA ASN A 106 6.38 3.78 -15.27
C ASN A 106 6.85 4.79 -16.34
N ASN A 107 7.20 5.99 -15.89
CA ASN A 107 7.75 7.04 -16.73
C ASN A 107 9.27 6.91 -16.83
N LYS A 108 9.85 7.45 -17.91
CA LYS A 108 11.30 7.46 -18.16
C LYS A 108 12.11 7.93 -16.94
N MET A 109 11.60 8.93 -16.23
CA MET A 109 12.28 9.48 -15.06
C MET A 109 12.36 8.50 -13.87
N MET A 110 11.31 7.70 -13.62
CA MET A 110 11.31 6.71 -12.55
C MET A 110 12.34 5.62 -12.84
N THR A 111 12.46 5.23 -14.11
CA THR A 111 13.51 4.31 -14.56
C THR A 111 14.89 4.92 -14.38
N GLU A 112 15.14 6.14 -14.86
CA GLU A 112 16.42 6.85 -14.71
C GLU A 112 16.83 7.01 -13.25
N LEU A 113 15.88 7.36 -12.37
CA LEU A 113 16.14 7.53 -10.95
C LEU A 113 16.45 6.17 -10.29
N CYS A 114 15.70 5.11 -10.60
CA CYS A 114 16.03 3.77 -10.12
C CYS A 114 17.42 3.33 -10.59
N GLU A 115 17.77 3.57 -11.84
CA GLU A 115 19.10 3.24 -12.39
C GLU A 115 20.22 4.03 -11.70
N GLN A 116 20.04 5.34 -11.53
CA GLN A 116 21.01 6.22 -10.85
C GLN A 116 21.33 5.72 -9.43
N PHE A 117 20.30 5.33 -8.69
CA PHE A 117 20.42 4.86 -7.31
C PHE A 117 20.62 3.33 -7.21
N LYS A 118 20.77 2.62 -8.34
CA LYS A 118 20.93 1.16 -8.43
C LYS A 118 19.80 0.37 -7.75
N ILE A 119 18.59 0.93 -7.76
CA ILE A 119 17.37 0.31 -7.23
C ILE A 119 16.83 -0.66 -8.27
N LYS A 120 16.53 -1.89 -7.86
CA LYS A 120 15.91 -2.88 -8.74
C LYS A 120 14.44 -2.56 -8.91
N HIS A 121 14.09 -2.07 -10.09
CA HIS A 121 12.71 -1.79 -10.44
C HIS A 121 12.04 -3.04 -11.05
N HIS A 122 10.90 -3.46 -10.49
CA HIS A 122 10.10 -4.56 -11.01
C HIS A 122 8.69 -4.09 -11.34
N ASN A 123 8.29 -4.28 -12.58
CA ASN A 123 6.90 -4.18 -12.98
C ASN A 123 6.15 -5.44 -12.58
N SER A 124 5.02 -5.29 -11.91
CA SER A 124 4.14 -6.43 -11.70
C SER A 124 3.48 -6.83 -13.00
N THR A 125 3.54 -8.12 -13.32
CA THR A 125 2.80 -8.67 -14.45
C THR A 125 1.34 -8.84 -14.03
N PRO A 126 0.36 -8.65 -14.95
CA PRO A 126 -1.07 -8.85 -14.66
C PRO A 126 -1.41 -10.22 -14.05
N HIS A 127 -0.53 -11.21 -14.26
CA HIS A 127 -0.69 -12.59 -13.81
C HIS A 127 0.07 -12.92 -12.50
N ARG A 128 0.62 -11.92 -11.80
CA ARG A 128 1.27 -12.10 -10.48
C ARG A 128 0.54 -11.28 -9.39
N PRO A 129 -0.70 -11.66 -9.02
CA PRO A 129 -1.52 -10.95 -8.05
C PRO A 129 -0.86 -10.81 -6.66
N LYS A 130 0.07 -11.70 -6.31
CA LYS A 130 0.79 -11.62 -5.03
C LYS A 130 1.72 -10.42 -4.91
N MET A 131 2.35 -9.97 -6.00
CA MET A 131 3.25 -8.80 -5.94
C MET A 131 2.47 -7.52 -5.71
N ASN A 132 1.28 -7.41 -6.32
CA ASN A 132 0.40 -6.26 -6.13
C ASN A 132 -0.48 -6.35 -4.89
N GLY A 133 -0.75 -7.55 -4.36
CA GLY A 133 -1.74 -7.74 -3.30
C GLY A 133 -1.47 -6.94 -2.02
N VAL A 134 -0.20 -6.67 -1.69
CA VAL A 134 0.16 -5.86 -0.51
C VAL A 134 -0.24 -4.39 -0.71
N VAL A 135 0.11 -3.80 -1.85
CA VAL A 135 -0.24 -2.41 -2.17
C VAL A 135 -1.74 -2.26 -2.47
N GLU A 136 -2.37 -3.23 -3.12
CA GLU A 136 -3.82 -3.25 -3.34
C GLU A 136 -4.61 -3.30 -2.02
N ALA A 137 -4.16 -4.13 -1.06
CA ALA A 137 -4.76 -4.17 0.27
C ALA A 137 -4.56 -2.86 1.03
N ALA A 138 -3.39 -2.23 0.90
CA ALA A 138 -3.14 -0.90 1.47
C ALA A 138 -4.10 0.13 0.86
N ASN A 139 -4.22 0.14 -0.47
CA ASN A 139 -5.12 1.04 -1.20
C ASN A 139 -6.57 0.87 -0.77
N LYS A 140 -7.05 -0.37 -0.63
CA LYS A 140 -8.41 -0.66 -0.13
C LYS A 140 -8.62 -0.09 1.27
N ASN A 141 -7.65 -0.26 2.17
CA ASN A 141 -7.74 0.27 3.53
C ASN A 141 -7.75 1.80 3.54
N ILE A 142 -6.86 2.46 2.80
CA ILE A 142 -6.80 3.93 2.71
C ILE A 142 -8.12 4.46 2.16
N LYS A 143 -8.64 3.89 1.07
CA LYS A 143 -9.95 4.25 0.51
C LYS A 143 -11.05 4.18 1.56
N ASN A 144 -11.13 3.05 2.28
CA ASN A 144 -12.16 2.85 3.31
C ASN A 144 -12.05 3.86 4.47
N ILE A 145 -10.83 4.21 4.90
CA ILE A 145 -10.62 5.18 5.97
C ILE A 145 -11.00 6.59 5.50
N VAL A 146 -10.50 7.01 4.34
CA VAL A 146 -10.81 8.32 3.75
C VAL A 146 -12.32 8.46 3.52
N GLN A 147 -12.99 7.44 2.99
CA GLN A 147 -14.45 7.45 2.79
C GLN A 147 -15.25 7.63 4.08
N LYS A 148 -14.71 7.22 5.23
CA LYS A 148 -15.36 7.40 6.54
C LYS A 148 -15.08 8.77 7.17
N MET A 149 -13.98 9.42 6.79
CA MET A 149 -13.57 10.72 7.34
C MET A 149 -14.08 11.90 6.52
N VAL A 150 -14.26 11.71 5.21
CA VAL A 150 -14.77 12.72 4.29
C VAL A 150 -16.16 13.16 4.70
N VAL A 151 -16.33 14.46 4.95
CA VAL A 151 -17.64 15.07 5.22
C VAL A 151 -18.21 15.62 3.93
N MET A 152 -17.38 16.35 3.18
CA MET A 152 -17.72 16.91 1.87
C MET A 152 -16.95 16.16 0.78
N CYS A 153 -17.61 15.67 -0.26
CA CYS A 153 -16.99 14.85 -1.30
C CYS A 153 -15.66 15.40 -1.91
N LYS A 154 -15.40 16.71 -1.82
CA LYS A 154 -14.19 17.38 -2.32
C LYS A 154 -13.07 17.59 -1.27
N ASP A 155 -13.27 17.28 0.00
CA ASP A 155 -12.31 17.50 1.10
C ASP A 155 -11.36 16.31 1.34
N TRP A 156 -11.46 15.24 0.55
CA TRP A 156 -10.73 13.98 0.78
C TRP A 156 -9.21 14.14 0.87
N HIS A 157 -8.64 15.17 0.23
CA HIS A 157 -7.22 15.46 0.28
C HIS A 157 -6.76 15.99 1.64
N ASP A 158 -7.61 16.75 2.35
CA ASP A 158 -7.37 17.25 3.71
C ASP A 158 -7.49 16.11 4.73
N MET A 159 -8.31 15.11 4.42
CA MET A 159 -8.49 13.93 5.27
C MET A 159 -7.37 12.89 5.12
N LEU A 160 -6.57 12.97 4.05
CA LEU A 160 -5.55 11.96 3.75
C LEU A 160 -4.47 11.84 4.85
N PRO A 161 -3.91 12.92 5.43
CA PRO A 161 -2.96 12.82 6.54
C PRO A 161 -3.55 12.12 7.78
N TYR A 162 -4.80 12.42 8.13
CA TYR A 162 -5.49 11.78 9.26
C TYR A 162 -5.76 10.30 8.98
N ALA A 163 -6.16 9.98 7.75
CA ALA A 163 -6.35 8.59 7.32
C ALA A 163 -5.05 7.78 7.39
N LEU A 164 -3.92 8.40 7.02
CA LEU A 164 -2.59 7.78 7.15
C LEU A 164 -2.19 7.59 8.61
N HIS A 165 -2.42 8.59 9.46
CA HIS A 165 -2.14 8.47 10.89
C HIS A 165 -2.94 7.30 11.50
N TRP A 166 -4.25 7.25 11.26
CA TRP A 166 -5.10 6.14 11.68
C TRP A 166 -4.62 4.79 11.14
N TYR A 167 -4.24 4.74 9.86
CA TYR A 167 -3.68 3.51 9.28
C TYR A 167 -2.42 3.05 10.03
N ARG A 168 -1.53 3.98 10.41
CA ARG A 168 -0.24 3.69 11.03
C ARG A 168 -0.37 3.27 12.50
N THR A 169 -1.39 3.77 13.20
CA THR A 169 -1.60 3.47 14.62
C THR A 169 -2.62 2.36 14.87
N LEU A 170 -3.32 1.89 13.83
CA LEU A 170 -4.22 0.74 13.97
C LEU A 170 -3.47 -0.59 13.91
N MET A 171 -3.72 -1.44 14.90
CA MET A 171 -3.15 -2.80 14.96
C MET A 171 -3.53 -3.62 13.72
N ARG A 172 -2.54 -4.31 13.15
CA ARG A 172 -2.75 -5.21 12.02
C ARG A 172 -2.90 -6.64 12.51
N THR A 173 -3.96 -7.30 12.06
CA THR A 173 -4.22 -8.71 12.43
C THR A 173 -3.10 -9.65 12.03
N SER A 174 -2.40 -9.36 10.92
CA SER A 174 -1.29 -10.17 10.42
C SER A 174 0.00 -10.06 11.23
N THR A 175 0.31 -8.89 11.79
CA THR A 175 1.53 -8.66 12.58
C THR A 175 1.29 -8.57 14.08
N ARG A 176 0.03 -8.43 14.50
CA ARG A 176 -0.39 -8.15 15.88
C ARG A 176 0.28 -6.92 16.50
N ALA A 177 0.72 -6.00 15.65
CA ALA A 177 1.39 -4.75 16.02
C ALA A 177 0.90 -3.62 15.12
N THR A 178 1.10 -2.37 15.54
CA THR A 178 0.82 -1.21 14.70
C THR A 178 2.00 -0.98 13.74
N PRO A 179 1.76 -0.52 12.50
CA PRO A 179 2.86 -0.10 11.63
C PRO A 179 3.77 0.95 12.28
N TYR A 180 3.22 1.80 13.16
CA TYR A 180 3.97 2.82 13.89
C TYR A 180 4.97 2.22 14.87
N SER A 181 4.54 1.32 15.78
CA SER A 181 5.46 0.67 16.71
C SER A 181 6.45 -0.23 16.01
N LEU A 182 6.05 -0.86 14.91
CA LEU A 182 6.98 -1.57 14.07
C LEU A 182 8.07 -0.62 13.56
N VAL A 183 7.75 0.58 13.07
CA VAL A 183 8.73 1.54 12.54
C VAL A 183 9.62 2.16 13.62
N TYR A 184 9.02 2.73 14.67
CA TYR A 184 9.71 3.57 15.66
C TYR A 184 10.07 2.84 16.95
N GLY A 185 9.66 1.58 17.12
CA GLY A 185 9.92 0.78 18.32
C GLY A 185 8.98 1.06 19.49
N ILE A 186 8.12 2.07 19.40
CA ILE A 186 7.13 2.46 20.42
C ILE A 186 5.80 2.85 19.77
N GLU A 187 4.69 2.66 20.47
CA GLU A 187 3.38 3.10 20.01
C GLU A 187 3.27 4.62 19.97
N ALA A 188 2.52 5.16 19.00
CA ALA A 188 2.18 6.59 19.00
C ALA A 188 1.28 6.91 20.20
N VAL A 189 1.42 8.10 20.77
CA VAL A 189 0.44 8.63 21.73
C VAL A 189 -0.83 9.00 20.96
N LEU A 190 -1.96 8.41 21.34
CA LEU A 190 -3.25 8.67 20.71
C LEU A 190 -4.02 9.78 21.46
N PRO A 191 -4.94 10.51 20.79
CA PRO A 191 -5.76 11.52 21.45
C PRO A 191 -6.51 11.01 22.69
N VAL A 192 -6.99 9.76 22.65
CA VAL A 192 -7.67 9.13 23.80
C VAL A 192 -6.75 8.98 25.02
N GLU A 193 -5.44 8.84 24.82
CA GLU A 193 -4.47 8.77 25.91
C GLU A 193 -4.15 10.14 26.50
N VAL A 194 -4.49 11.22 25.81
CA VAL A 194 -4.39 12.58 26.33
C VAL A 194 -5.66 12.93 27.10
N GLU A 195 -6.83 12.56 26.58
CA GLU A 195 -8.12 12.73 27.26
C GLU A 195 -8.26 11.84 28.50
N ILE A 196 -7.76 10.61 28.41
CA ILE A 196 -7.66 9.64 29.51
C ILE A 196 -6.17 9.35 29.68
N PRO A 197 -5.46 10.14 30.52
CA PRO A 197 -4.01 10.06 30.68
C PRO A 197 -3.51 8.63 30.85
N SER A 198 -2.71 8.17 29.89
CA SER A 198 -1.99 6.90 30.04
C SER A 198 -0.76 7.10 30.93
N LEU A 199 -0.20 5.99 31.47
CA LEU A 199 0.97 6.07 32.37
C LEU A 199 2.13 6.89 31.79
N ARG A 200 2.41 6.74 30.49
CA ARG A 200 3.46 7.49 29.81
C ARG A 200 3.18 9.00 29.69
N VAL A 201 1.91 9.40 29.65
CA VAL A 201 1.51 10.82 29.64
C VAL A 201 1.57 11.38 31.06
N LEU A 202 1.18 10.60 32.06
CA LEU A 202 1.25 10.98 33.47
C LEU A 202 2.70 11.18 33.92
N ASP A 203 3.60 10.26 33.57
CA ASP A 203 5.02 10.34 33.91
C ASP A 203 5.70 11.63 33.37
N GLU A 204 5.25 12.17 32.23
CA GLU A 204 5.74 13.44 31.69
C GLU A 204 5.21 14.66 32.48
N VAL A 205 3.93 14.66 32.86
CA VAL A 205 3.32 15.75 33.64
C VAL A 205 3.92 15.83 35.04
N GLU A 206 4.17 14.69 35.69
CA GLU A 206 4.81 14.67 37.02
C GLU A 206 6.24 15.23 37.01
N LEU A 207 6.95 15.17 35.87
CA LEU A 207 8.26 15.77 35.72
C LEU A 207 8.19 17.29 35.53
N GLU A 208 7.16 17.80 34.85
CA GLU A 208 6.93 19.25 34.71
C GLU A 208 6.51 19.91 36.03
N ASP A 209 5.73 19.22 36.87
CA ASP A 209 5.33 19.72 38.19
C ASP A 209 6.47 19.68 39.24
N ALA A 210 7.58 19.00 38.93
CA ALA A 210 8.74 18.85 39.81
C ALA A 210 9.91 19.81 39.50
N GLU A 211 9.87 20.55 38.40
CA GLU A 211 10.82 21.63 38.04
C GLU A 211 10.36 23.02 38.53
#